data_AF-A0A3M1GC40-F1
#
_entry.id   AF-A0A3M1GC40-F1
#
_cell.length_a   1.000
_cell.length_b   1.000
_cell.length_c   1.000
_cell.angle_alpha   90.00
_cell.angle_beta   90.00
_cell.angle_gamma   90.00
#
_symmetry.space_group_name_H-M   'P 1'
#
loop_
_entity.id
_entity.type
_entity.pdbx_description
1 polymer ?
#
loop_
_entity_poly.entity_id
_entity_poly.type
_entity_poly.pdbx_seq_one_letter_code
_entity_poly.pdbx_strand_id
1 'polypeptide(L)'
;MKGFQKAYLRTLGKALDPAVIVGKGGVTPAVMEEVFRAFEREELIKVKFTHFKLKDEKDAMAAAIAEQSGAFMAGMVGHTALFYKQAANPEDRKITIPEEPEGELVGAGSSRTLQRASGK
;
A
#
# COMPACT_ATOMS: atom_id res chain seq x y z
N MET A 1 8.33 6.80 4.33
CA MET A 1 8.63 5.74 3.34
C MET A 1 9.02 6.34 1.99
N LYS A 2 10.13 5.86 1.42
CA LYS A 2 10.59 6.22 0.07
C LYS A 2 9.83 5.44 -1.00
N GLY A 3 9.89 5.88 -2.26
CA GLY A 3 9.14 5.27 -3.38
C GLY A 3 9.47 3.80 -3.63
N PHE A 4 10.76 3.42 -3.55
CA PHE A 4 11.20 2.04 -3.74
C PHE A 4 10.76 1.12 -2.60
N GLN A 5 10.70 1.61 -1.35
CA GLN A 5 10.18 0.84 -0.21
C GLN A 5 8.70 0.50 -0.41
N LYS A 6 7.91 1.46 -0.92
CA LYS A 6 6.51 1.21 -1.27
C LYS A 6 6.40 0.19 -2.42
N ALA A 7 7.31 0.23 -3.40
CA ALA A 7 7.33 -0.74 -4.49
C ALA A 7 7.67 -2.16 -4.01
N TYR A 8 8.67 -2.29 -3.14
CA TYR A 8 9.04 -3.54 -2.47
C TYR A 8 7.85 -4.14 -1.71
N LEU A 9 7.19 -3.35 -0.86
CA LEU A 9 6.00 -3.79 -0.13
C LEU A 9 4.87 -4.18 -1.07
N ARG A 10 4.64 -3.42 -2.15
CA ARG A 10 3.64 -3.78 -3.16
C ARG A 10 3.95 -5.12 -3.83
N THR A 11 5.22 -5.45 -4.05
CA THR A 11 5.62 -6.77 -4.59
C THR A 11 5.29 -7.88 -3.60
N LEU A 12 5.67 -7.74 -2.32
CA LEU A 12 5.30 -8.70 -1.26
C LEU A 12 3.79 -8.86 -1.15
N GLY A 13 3.07 -7.74 -1.21
CA GLY A 13 1.62 -7.67 -1.12
C GLY A 13 0.88 -8.24 -2.33
N LYS A 14 1.52 -8.64 -3.44
CA LYS A 14 0.79 -9.24 -4.57
C LYS A 14 0.17 -10.59 -4.19
N ALA A 15 0.91 -11.43 -3.47
CA ALA A 15 0.54 -12.80 -3.16
C ALA A 15 -0.40 -12.96 -1.95
N LEU A 16 -0.58 -11.92 -1.12
CA LEU A 16 -1.42 -12.05 0.07
C LEU A 16 -2.91 -12.13 -0.28
N ASP A 17 -3.73 -12.66 0.59
CA ASP A 17 -5.17 -12.45 0.52
C ASP A 17 -5.57 -11.20 1.32
N PRO A 18 -6.72 -10.57 1.03
CA PRO A 18 -7.26 -9.51 1.88
C PRO A 18 -7.53 -10.03 3.28
N ALA A 19 -6.83 -9.48 4.28
CA ALA A 19 -7.04 -9.81 5.69
C ALA A 19 -8.31 -9.15 6.25
N VAL A 20 -8.73 -8.02 5.66
CA VAL A 20 -9.93 -7.27 6.07
C VAL A 20 -10.75 -6.88 4.84
N ILE A 21 -12.07 -6.95 4.96
CA ILE A 21 -13.00 -6.57 3.90
C ILE A 21 -13.92 -5.45 4.39
N VAL A 22 -13.85 -4.31 3.70
CA VAL A 22 -14.74 -3.17 3.91
C VAL A 22 -15.98 -3.34 3.03
N GLY A 23 -17.11 -3.60 3.69
CA GLY A 23 -18.43 -3.70 3.09
C GLY A 23 -19.08 -2.34 2.84
N LYS A 24 -20.37 -2.32 2.49
CA LYS A 24 -21.15 -1.10 2.21
C LYS A 24 -21.13 -0.06 3.34
N GLY A 25 -20.97 -0.51 4.59
CA GLY A 25 -20.92 0.37 5.77
C GLY A 25 -19.64 1.21 5.90
N GLY A 26 -18.64 0.99 5.05
CA GLY A 26 -17.38 1.74 5.10
C GLY A 26 -16.51 1.38 6.30
N VAL A 27 -15.63 2.31 6.70
CA VAL A 27 -14.72 2.14 7.83
C VAL A 27 -15.48 2.37 9.13
N THR A 28 -15.90 1.28 9.76
CA THR A 28 -16.60 1.29 11.05
C THR A 28 -15.65 0.92 12.19
N PRO A 29 -16.04 1.11 13.47
CA PRO A 29 -15.23 0.65 14.61
C PRO A 29 -14.90 -0.84 14.54
N ALA A 30 -15.86 -1.68 14.14
CA ALA A 30 -15.65 -3.12 13.98
C ALA A 30 -14.60 -3.44 12.91
N VAL A 31 -14.64 -2.74 11.76
CA VAL A 31 -13.62 -2.87 10.71
C VAL A 31 -12.25 -2.44 11.23
N MET A 32 -12.18 -1.36 12.01
CA MET A 32 -10.91 -0.91 12.60
C MET A 32 -10.36 -1.93 13.60
N GLU A 33 -11.21 -2.55 14.43
CA GLU A 33 -10.76 -3.65 15.29
C GLU A 33 -10.20 -4.83 14.50
N GLU A 34 -10.80 -5.20 13.37
CA GLU A 34 -10.26 -6.23 12.48
C GLU A 34 -8.90 -5.83 11.89
N VAL A 35 -8.73 -4.56 11.52
CA VAL A 35 -7.44 -4.02 11.07
C VAL A 35 -6.39 -4.14 12.17
N PHE A 36 -6.71 -3.76 13.41
CA PHE A 36 -5.79 -3.89 14.54
C PHE A 36 -5.42 -5.35 14.79
N ARG A 37 -6.41 -6.26 14.85
CA ARG A 37 -6.20 -7.70 14.99
C ARG A 37 -5.37 -8.29 13.85
N ALA A 38 -5.49 -7.77 12.63
CA ALA A 38 -4.68 -8.21 11.50
C ALA A 38 -3.20 -7.81 11.70
N PHE A 39 -2.94 -6.58 12.17
CA PHE A 39 -1.59 -6.11 12.47
C PHE A 39 -0.91 -6.79 13.65
N GLU A 40 -1.67 -7.39 14.57
CA GLU A 40 -1.11 -8.24 15.64
C GLU A 40 -0.45 -9.52 15.10
N ARG A 41 -0.85 -9.98 13.91
CA ARG A 41 -0.35 -11.22 13.31
C ARG A 41 0.66 -10.99 12.19
N GLU A 42 0.43 -9.95 11.40
CA GLU A 42 1.17 -9.66 10.17
C GLU A 42 1.51 -8.17 10.07
N GLU A 43 2.74 -7.85 9.68
CA GLU A 43 3.18 -6.46 9.50
C GLU A 43 2.63 -5.82 8.21
N LEU A 44 2.22 -6.64 7.24
CA LEU A 44 1.71 -6.22 5.94
C LEU A 44 0.33 -6.83 5.70
N ILE A 45 -0.68 -5.98 5.60
CA ILE A 45 -2.07 -6.42 5.42
C ILE A 45 -2.70 -5.82 4.17
N LYS A 46 -3.59 -6.59 3.54
CA LYS A 46 -4.46 -6.10 2.46
C LYS A 46 -5.89 -5.86 2.97
N VAL A 47 -6.42 -4.68 2.66
CA VAL A 47 -7.81 -4.32 2.95
C VAL A 47 -8.57 -4.15 1.63
N LYS A 48 -9.69 -4.87 1.45
CA LYS A 48 -10.50 -4.85 0.22
C LYS A 48 -11.77 -4.03 0.38
N PHE A 49 -12.02 -3.09 -0.53
CA PHE A 49 -13.24 -2.26 -0.57
C PHE A 49 -14.22 -2.84 -1.60
N THR A 50 -15.29 -3.47 -1.15
CA THR A 50 -16.18 -4.25 -2.03
C THR A 50 -17.27 -3.44 -2.72
N HIS A 51 -17.73 -2.35 -2.11
CA HIS A 51 -18.89 -1.59 -2.58
C HIS A 51 -18.56 -0.20 -3.13
N PHE A 52 -17.27 0.18 -3.13
CA PHE A 52 -16.82 1.52 -3.48
C PHE A 52 -16.10 1.51 -4.82
N LYS A 53 -16.64 2.26 -5.77
CA LYS A 53 -16.15 2.31 -7.16
C LYS A 53 -15.26 3.51 -7.41
N LEU A 54 -15.58 4.65 -6.81
CA LEU A 54 -14.82 5.87 -7.03
C LEU A 54 -13.47 5.76 -6.31
N LYS A 55 -12.43 6.26 -6.96
CA LYS A 55 -11.07 6.25 -6.41
C LYS A 55 -11.00 7.09 -5.15
N ASP A 56 -11.59 8.28 -5.16
CA ASP A 56 -11.50 9.23 -4.05
C ASP A 56 -12.20 8.72 -2.78
N GLU A 57 -13.30 7.98 -2.91
CA GLU A 57 -13.96 7.30 -1.78
C GLU A 57 -13.03 6.29 -1.11
N LYS A 58 -12.36 5.46 -1.92
CA LYS A 58 -11.40 4.47 -1.42
C LYS A 58 -10.17 5.13 -0.81
N ASP A 59 -9.68 6.20 -1.42
CA ASP A 59 -8.51 6.93 -0.92
C ASP A 59 -8.82 7.60 0.43
N ALA A 60 -10.00 8.19 0.60
CA ALA A 60 -10.44 8.77 1.87
C ALA A 60 -10.54 7.72 2.98
N MET A 61 -11.15 6.56 2.69
CA MET A 61 -11.22 5.46 3.65
C MET A 61 -9.84 4.87 3.97
N ALA A 62 -8.98 4.72 2.97
CA ALA A 62 -7.64 4.21 3.16
C ALA A 62 -6.79 5.18 4.01
N ALA A 63 -6.95 6.49 3.80
CA ALA A 63 -6.33 7.51 4.64
C ALA A 63 -6.81 7.42 6.09
N ALA A 64 -8.13 7.28 6.31
CA ALA A 64 -8.70 7.13 7.65
C ALA A 64 -8.20 5.86 8.37
N ILE A 65 -8.02 4.74 7.65
CA ILE A 65 -7.43 3.52 8.20
C ILE A 65 -5.96 3.75 8.57
N ALA A 66 -5.17 4.36 7.69
CA ALA A 66 -3.76 4.65 7.94
C ALA A 66 -3.57 5.55 9.17
N GLU A 67 -4.38 6.60 9.28
CA GLU A 67 -4.35 7.53 10.40
C GLU A 67 -4.68 6.84 11.73
N GLN A 68 -5.82 6.15 11.80
CA GLN A 68 -6.26 5.50 13.06
C GLN A 68 -5.36 4.33 13.47
N SER A 69 -4.81 3.59 12.50
CA SER A 69 -3.92 2.45 12.79
C SER A 69 -2.46 2.85 13.03
N GLY A 70 -2.07 4.06 12.63
CA GLY A 70 -0.66 4.49 12.58
C GLY A 70 0.16 3.71 11.53
N ALA A 71 -0.50 3.09 10.55
CA ALA A 71 0.14 2.31 9.52
C ALA A 71 0.51 3.16 8.29
N PHE A 72 1.53 2.73 7.56
CA PHE A 72 1.91 3.31 6.29
C PHE A 72 1.13 2.66 5.14
N MET A 73 0.44 3.48 4.34
CA MET A 73 -0.17 3.04 3.09
C MET A 73 0.92 2.89 2.00
N ALA A 74 1.17 1.66 1.57
CA ALA A 74 2.11 1.35 0.49
C ALA A 74 1.52 1.67 -0.91
N GLY A 75 0.20 1.60 -1.02
CA GLY A 75 -0.56 1.99 -2.22
C GLY A 75 -1.88 1.26 -2.36
N MET A 76 -2.58 1.56 -3.45
CA MET A 76 -3.83 0.92 -3.83
C MET A 76 -3.68 0.18 -5.15
N VAL A 77 -4.19 -1.04 -5.21
CA VAL A 77 -4.26 -1.87 -6.43
C VAL A 77 -5.70 -2.29 -6.62
N GLY A 78 -6.35 -1.74 -7.65
CA GLY A 78 -7.78 -1.97 -7.94
C GLY A 78 -8.68 -1.53 -6.78
N HIS A 79 -9.24 -2.51 -6.08
CA HIS A 79 -10.12 -2.32 -4.91
C HIS A 79 -9.46 -2.72 -3.58
N THR A 80 -8.13 -2.88 -3.57
CA THR A 80 -7.39 -3.26 -2.37
C THR A 80 -6.34 -2.22 -2.02
N ALA A 81 -6.30 -1.81 -0.75
CA ALA A 81 -5.21 -1.01 -0.21
C ALA A 81 -4.26 -1.90 0.60
N LEU A 82 -2.97 -1.60 0.48
CA LEU A 82 -1.91 -2.33 1.17
C LEU A 82 -1.33 -1.43 2.26
N PHE A 83 -1.31 -1.93 3.48
CA PHE A 83 -0.83 -1.20 4.65
C PHE A 83 0.29 -1.96 5.34
N TYR A 84 1.29 -1.23 5.78
CA TYR A 84 2.42 -1.75 6.53
C TYR A 84 2.53 -1.07 7.88
N LYS A 85 2.70 -1.86 8.93
CA LYS A 85 3.04 -1.39 10.27
C LYS A 85 4.09 -2.31 10.84
N GLN A 86 5.24 -1.73 11.18
CA GLN A 86 6.32 -2.48 11.81
C GLN A 86 5.86 -3.01 13.17
N ALA A 87 6.15 -4.28 13.45
CA ALA A 87 5.84 -4.87 14.75
C ALA A 87 6.61 -4.14 15.86
N ALA A 88 5.92 -3.88 16.97
CA ALA A 88 6.49 -3.18 18.11
C ALA A 88 7.67 -3.96 18.71
N ASN A 89 7.48 -5.26 18.91
CA ASN A 89 8.53 -6.17 19.35
C ASN A 89 9.46 -6.51 18.19
N PRO A 90 10.79 -6.38 18.35
CA PRO A 90 11.73 -6.75 17.30
C PRO A 90 11.66 -8.21 16.86
N GLU A 91 11.24 -9.11 17.77
CA GLU A 91 11.18 -10.55 17.56
C GLU A 91 10.05 -10.96 16.59
N ASP A 92 9.01 -10.14 16.49
CA ASP A 92 7.85 -10.34 15.63
C ASP A 92 8.03 -9.71 14.23
N ARG A 93 9.17 -9.04 13.98
CA ARG A 93 9.46 -8.38 12.71
C ARG A 93 9.85 -9.41 11.65
N LYS A 94 8.97 -9.59 10.66
CA LYS A 94 9.13 -10.53 9.54
C LYS A 94 9.58 -9.83 8.27
N ILE A 95 9.34 -8.53 8.14
CA ILE A 95 9.61 -7.77 6.91
C ILE A 95 10.78 -6.81 7.12
N THR A 96 11.88 -7.07 6.40
CA THR A 96 13.01 -6.15 6.32
C THR A 96 12.76 -5.13 5.21
N ILE A 97 12.62 -3.86 5.58
CA ILE A 97 12.46 -2.78 4.60
C ILE A 97 13.83 -2.41 4.02
N PRO A 98 14.00 -2.39 2.68
CA PRO A 98 15.27 -2.00 2.08
C PRO A 98 15.59 -0.53 2.38
N GLU A 99 16.84 -0.24 2.73
CA GLU A 99 17.33 1.14 2.98
C GLU A 99 17.84 1.81 1.70
N GLU A 100 18.30 1.00 0.76
CA GLU A 100 18.77 1.37 -0.57
C GLU A 100 17.86 0.74 -1.65
N PRO A 101 17.71 1.37 -2.82
CA PRO A 101 17.06 0.69 -3.93
C PRO A 101 17.93 -0.49 -4.37
N GLU A 102 17.46 -1.72 -4.17
CA GLU A 102 18.05 -2.88 -4.86
C GLU A 102 18.07 -2.59 -6.37
N GLY A 103 19.23 -2.79 -6.99
CA GLY A 103 19.63 -2.20 -8.27
C GLY A 103 18.56 -2.22 -9.37
N GLU A 104 18.47 -1.10 -10.10
CA GLU A 104 17.97 -1.02 -11.47
C GLU A 104 16.57 -1.63 -11.75
N LEU A 105 15.54 -0.78 -11.68
CA LEU A 105 14.49 -0.86 -12.70
C LEU A 105 15.06 -0.23 -13.99
N VAL A 106 15.86 -0.99 -14.74
CA VAL A 106 16.04 -0.69 -16.17
C VAL A 106 14.67 -0.77 -16.81
N GLY A 107 14.16 0.36 -17.31
CA GLY A 107 13.03 0.41 -18.22
C GLY A 107 11.72 0.93 -17.64
N ALA A 108 11.65 2.24 -17.39
CA ALA A 108 10.41 2.99 -17.56
C ALA A 108 10.70 4.47 -17.85
N GLY A 109 11.15 4.72 -19.09
CA GLY A 109 10.91 5.94 -19.86
C GLY A 109 10.82 7.29 -19.15
N SER A 110 11.93 8.02 -19.13
CA SER A 110 11.92 9.48 -19.27
C SER A 110 13.00 9.89 -20.27
N SER A 111 12.83 9.42 -21.51
CA SER A 111 13.48 10.01 -22.68
C SER A 111 12.41 10.74 -23.48
N ARG A 112 12.00 11.90 -22.99
CA ARG A 112 11.30 12.90 -23.81
C ARG A 112 12.24 14.09 -24.01
N THR A 113 13.31 13.86 -24.77
CA THR A 113 14.11 14.91 -25.39
C THR A 113 14.63 14.38 -26.72
N LEU A 114 13.82 14.54 -27.76
CA LEU A 114 14.33 14.70 -29.12
C LEU A 114 13.54 15.85 -29.75
N GLN A 115 14.25 16.96 -29.90
CA GLN A 115 13.92 18.06 -30.79
C GLN A 115 13.54 17.50 -32.15
N ARG A 116 12.36 17.88 -32.65
CA ARG A 116 12.11 17.84 -34.09
C ARG A 116 12.73 19.09 -34.68
N ALA A 117 13.68 18.85 -35.56
CA ALA A 117 14.23 19.81 -36.49
C ALA A 117 13.14 20.50 -37.32
N SER A 118 13.37 21.78 -37.65
CA SER A 118 13.04 22.29 -38.97
C SER A 118 13.93 23.50 -39.25
N GLY A 119 15.06 23.23 -39.87
CA GLY A 119 15.76 24.20 -40.71
C GLY A 119 15.41 23.91 -42.16
N LYS A 120 14.68 24.83 -42.78
CA LYS A 120 14.91 25.36 -44.13
C LYS A 120 14.22 26.70 -44.22
#